data_AF-A0A948F516-F1
#
_entry.id   AF-A0A948F516-F1
#
_cell.length_a   1.000
_cell.length_b   1.000
_cell.length_c   1.000
_cell.angle_alpha   90.00
_cell.angle_beta   90.00
_cell.angle_gamma   90.00
#
_symmetry.space_group_name_H-M   'P 1'
#
loop_
_entity.id
_entity.type
_entity.pdbx_description
1 polymer ?
#
loop_
_entity_poly.entity_id
_entity_poly.type
_entity_poly.pdbx_seq_one_letter_code
_entity_poly.pdbx_strand_id
1 'polypeptide(L)'
;MRQRWQITGAVILLGSGLWCAAQSKGAAGVGPVLLVTKDGQFQGRLLRRDKEMLWVTKAAADGSVFEAGIPLADIKRIRMGTPRVFAAIDQAGSETQVRAVHDGLDRLILSLKPFRGLPGIPMDEAILRKGQLYARQGLWRDAIRQYEDILKQSYECEQKDAARLRAGIASELAGDPKAALKYLENAVLPEDDEELLSTALFSRANALATEGRPEDALLDYLRLVVFYPFVQNNELRGLEAAVACYVEIKDWESLHKTVQWLRQEYPDARETKRAGGLLEGHREEMEAAGTVLDEGAAAVEGEPAAEEAAPGTPAPARADTEDIQVD
;
A
#
# COMPACT_ATOMS: atom_id res chain seq x y z
N MET A 1 15.25 -69.56 -10.65
CA MET A 1 16.58 -68.99 -10.35
C MET A 1 16.38 -67.59 -9.80
N ARG A 2 16.67 -67.39 -8.50
CA ARG A 2 16.45 -66.13 -7.77
C ARG A 2 17.72 -65.29 -7.80
N GLN A 3 17.68 -64.09 -8.37
CA GLN A 3 18.74 -63.10 -8.22
C GLN A 3 18.32 -62.07 -7.16
N ARG A 4 19.06 -62.07 -6.05
CA ARG A 4 19.03 -61.04 -5.01
C ARG A 4 19.90 -59.88 -5.47
N TRP A 5 19.35 -58.67 -5.49
CA TRP A 5 20.13 -57.44 -5.52
C TRP A 5 20.14 -56.86 -4.11
N GLN A 6 21.33 -56.74 -3.53
CA GLN A 6 21.56 -55.99 -2.30
C GLN A 6 21.80 -54.53 -2.69
N ILE A 7 20.99 -53.61 -2.16
CA ILE A 7 21.23 -52.17 -2.23
C ILE A 7 21.87 -51.78 -0.90
N THR A 8 23.14 -51.39 -0.99
CA THR A 8 23.97 -50.93 0.13
C THR A 8 23.86 -49.41 0.23
N GLY A 9 23.42 -48.95 1.41
CA GLY A 9 23.64 -47.67 2.09
C GLY A 9 24.03 -46.39 1.34
N ALA A 10 23.28 -45.32 1.64
CA ALA A 10 23.84 -44.05 2.13
C ALA A 10 22.69 -43.19 2.70
N VAL A 11 22.43 -43.30 4.01
CA VAL A 11 21.57 -42.35 4.71
C VAL A 11 22.43 -41.14 5.07
N ILE A 12 22.29 -40.06 4.32
CA ILE A 12 22.84 -38.75 4.68
C ILE A 12 21.91 -38.14 5.73
N LEU A 13 22.30 -38.24 7.00
CA LEU A 13 21.72 -37.46 8.07
C LEU A 13 22.13 -36.00 7.87
N LEU A 14 21.27 -35.22 7.21
CA LEU A 14 21.32 -33.76 7.25
C LEU A 14 21.02 -33.32 8.69
N GLY A 15 22.08 -33.12 9.47
CA GLY A 15 22.03 -32.45 10.74
C GLY A 15 21.51 -31.02 10.54
N SER A 16 20.22 -30.84 10.75
CA SER A 16 19.61 -29.53 10.91
C SER A 16 20.12 -28.97 12.23
N GLY A 17 21.18 -28.17 12.16
CA GLY A 17 21.65 -27.35 13.26
C GLY A 17 20.57 -26.34 13.62
N LEU A 18 19.60 -26.75 14.42
CA LEU A 18 18.73 -25.88 15.19
C LEU A 18 19.64 -25.06 16.11
N TRP A 19 20.03 -23.88 15.64
CA TRP A 19 20.56 -22.83 16.48
C TRP A 19 19.45 -22.35 17.41
N CYS A 20 19.23 -23.09 18.49
CA CYS A 20 18.61 -22.55 19.68
C CYS A 20 19.56 -21.51 20.26
N ALA A 21 19.43 -20.26 19.81
CA ALA A 21 19.97 -19.13 20.53
C ALA A 21 19.26 -19.08 21.88
N ALA A 22 19.88 -19.70 22.89
CA ALA A 22 19.47 -19.57 24.28
C ALA A 22 19.46 -18.07 24.62
N GLN A 23 18.28 -17.52 24.88
CA GLN A 23 18.14 -16.18 25.41
C GLN A 23 18.75 -16.16 26.82
N SER A 24 20.04 -15.84 26.90
CA SER A 24 20.69 -15.51 28.17
C SER A 24 19.93 -14.36 28.82
N LYS A 25 19.63 -14.49 30.12
CA LYS A 25 18.92 -13.50 30.94
C LYS A 25 19.42 -12.07 30.66
N GLY A 26 18.56 -11.31 29.98
CA GLY A 26 18.40 -9.84 30.03
C GLY A 26 19.65 -8.96 30.10
N ALA A 27 20.57 -9.02 29.14
CA ALA A 27 21.48 -7.89 28.94
C ALA A 27 20.66 -6.64 28.59
N ALA A 28 20.88 -5.51 29.26
CA ALA A 28 20.18 -4.26 28.97
C ALA A 28 20.35 -3.86 27.48
N GLY A 29 19.35 -3.19 26.91
CA GLY A 29 19.40 -2.64 25.54
C GLY A 29 18.50 -3.32 24.51
N VAL A 30 18.39 -2.69 23.34
CA VAL A 30 17.58 -3.13 22.20
C VAL A 30 18.43 -4.04 21.28
N GLY A 31 17.94 -5.26 21.00
CA GLY A 31 18.63 -6.19 20.11
C GLY A 31 18.30 -7.65 20.39
N PRO A 32 18.92 -8.60 19.67
CA PRO A 32 20.23 -8.48 19.00
C PRO A 32 20.22 -7.66 17.70
N VAL A 33 21.35 -7.00 17.41
CA VAL A 33 21.60 -6.26 16.16
C VAL A 33 22.99 -6.59 15.61
N LEU A 34 23.15 -6.55 14.29
CA LEU A 34 24.45 -6.57 13.62
C LEU A 34 24.81 -5.14 13.23
N LEU A 35 25.87 -4.59 13.83
CA LEU A 35 26.39 -3.27 13.47
C LEU A 35 27.47 -3.42 12.40
N VAL A 36 27.36 -2.59 11.35
CA VAL A 36 28.36 -2.46 10.29
C VAL A 36 28.96 -1.07 10.41
N THR A 37 30.24 -1.02 10.80
CA THR A 37 31.02 0.21 10.93
C THR A 37 32.04 0.33 9.79
N LYS A 38 32.84 1.40 9.80
CA LYS A 38 33.99 1.53 8.88
C LYS A 38 35.05 0.44 9.10
N ASP A 39 35.26 0.04 10.35
CA ASP A 39 36.34 -0.89 10.76
C ASP A 39 35.94 -2.37 10.73
N GLY A 40 34.65 -2.67 10.53
CA GLY A 40 34.18 -4.05 10.43
C GLY A 40 32.71 -4.20 10.82
N GLN A 41 32.32 -5.44 11.14
CA GLN A 41 30.96 -5.75 11.61
C GLN A 41 30.99 -6.62 12.86
N PHE A 42 30.03 -6.41 13.76
CA PHE A 42 29.92 -7.22 14.98
C PHE A 42 28.48 -7.24 15.51
N GLN A 43 28.15 -8.29 16.26
CA GLN A 43 26.86 -8.41 16.92
C GLN A 43 26.86 -7.69 18.28
N GLY A 44 25.74 -7.06 18.62
CA GLY A 44 25.58 -6.36 19.88
C GLY A 44 24.13 -6.04 20.24
N ARG A 45 23.97 -5.18 21.25
CA ARG A 45 22.70 -4.56 21.64
C ARG A 45 22.89 -3.06 21.80
N LEU A 46 21.89 -2.29 21.40
CA LEU A 46 21.88 -0.83 21.51
C LEU A 46 21.52 -0.43 22.94
N LEU A 47 22.36 0.36 23.60
CA LEU A 47 22.13 0.79 24.98
C LEU A 47 21.53 2.19 25.04
N ARG A 48 22.27 3.16 24.50
CA ARG A 48 21.90 4.58 24.51
C ARG A 48 22.63 5.31 23.39
N ARG A 49 22.10 6.47 23.01
CA ARG A 49 22.77 7.42 22.12
C ARG A 49 23.03 8.69 22.89
N ASP A 50 24.24 9.21 22.79
CA ASP A 50 24.61 10.52 23.32
C ASP A 50 25.28 11.31 22.20
N LYS A 51 24.75 12.49 21.85
CA LYS A 51 25.22 13.39 20.79
C LYS A 51 25.81 12.68 19.55
N GLU A 52 27.11 12.40 19.57
CA GLU A 52 27.92 11.83 18.48
C GLU A 52 28.33 10.37 18.69
N MET A 53 27.90 9.72 19.77
CA MET A 53 28.26 8.36 20.15
C MET A 53 27.04 7.46 20.33
N LEU A 54 27.10 6.27 19.75
CA LEU A 54 26.20 5.16 20.03
C LEU A 54 26.87 4.20 21.00
N TRP A 55 26.27 3.99 22.16
CA TRP A 55 26.72 3.01 23.13
C TRP A 55 26.06 1.67 22.86
N VAL A 56 26.87 0.62 22.77
CA VAL A 56 26.41 -0.76 22.53
C VAL A 56 27.07 -1.74 23.49
N THR A 57 26.41 -2.87 23.73
CA THR A 57 27.08 -4.04 24.31
C THR A 57 27.66 -4.91 23.20
N LYS A 58 28.92 -5.29 23.31
CA LYS A 58 29.60 -6.24 22.40
C LYS A 58 29.99 -7.50 23.16
N ALA A 59 29.80 -8.66 22.52
CA ALA A 59 30.35 -9.92 23.03
C ALA A 59 31.81 -10.07 22.60
N ALA A 60 32.69 -10.36 23.55
CA ALA A 60 34.08 -10.74 23.31
C ALA A 60 34.19 -12.22 22.94
N ALA A 61 35.36 -12.63 22.43
CA ALA A 61 35.62 -14.00 22.00
C ALA A 61 35.56 -15.02 23.16
N ASP A 62 35.79 -14.56 24.39
CA ASP A 62 35.69 -15.33 25.62
C ASP A 62 34.25 -15.41 26.19
N GLY A 63 33.28 -14.81 25.51
CA GLY A 63 31.88 -14.73 25.95
C GLY A 63 31.58 -13.61 26.95
N SER A 64 32.57 -12.81 27.35
CA SER A 64 32.33 -11.63 28.18
C SER A 64 31.60 -10.54 27.39
N VAL A 65 30.79 -9.71 28.07
CA VAL A 65 30.04 -8.61 27.45
C VAL A 65 30.59 -7.30 28.00
N PHE A 66 30.96 -6.37 27.11
CA PHE A 66 31.45 -5.05 27.50
C PHE A 66 30.71 -3.94 26.73
N GLU A 67 30.68 -2.74 27.33
CA GLU A 67 30.14 -1.55 26.67
C GLU A 67 31.20 -0.91 25.77
N ALA A 68 30.80 -0.54 24.57
CA ALA A 68 31.63 0.17 23.61
C ALA A 68 30.88 1.40 23.08
N GLY A 69 31.56 2.54 23.05
CA GLY A 69 31.09 3.72 22.34
C GLY A 69 31.56 3.70 20.90
N ILE A 70 30.63 3.91 19.96
CA ILE A 70 30.91 3.98 18.52
C ILE A 70 30.54 5.38 18.03
N PRO A 71 31.45 6.11 17.37
CA PRO A 71 31.09 7.38 16.74
C PRO A 71 30.00 7.17 15.69
N LEU A 72 28.97 8.03 15.68
CA LEU A 72 27.86 7.92 14.72
C LEU A 72 28.35 8.04 13.28
N ALA A 73 29.39 8.85 13.04
CA ALA A 73 30.02 9.01 11.74
C ALA A 73 30.68 7.73 11.20
N ASP A 74 30.91 6.73 12.05
CA ASP A 74 31.51 5.45 11.68
C ASP A 74 30.46 4.36 11.43
N ILE A 75 29.20 4.61 11.76
CA ILE A 75 28.10 3.67 11.54
C ILE A 75 27.65 3.77 10.09
N LYS A 76 27.86 2.69 9.33
CA LYS A 76 27.36 2.58 7.96
C LYS A 76 25.93 2.06 7.93
N ARG A 77 25.64 1.03 8.74
CA ARG A 77 24.32 0.38 8.79
C ARG A 77 24.15 -0.41 10.08
N ILE A 78 22.95 -0.40 10.62
CA ILE A 78 22.51 -1.31 11.70
C ILE A 78 21.53 -2.29 11.07
N ARG A 79 21.74 -3.59 11.24
CA ARG A 79 20.79 -4.61 10.82
C ARG A 79 20.11 -5.19 12.05
N MET A 80 18.83 -4.87 12.19
CA MET A 80 17.97 -5.47 13.19
C MET A 80 17.08 -6.52 12.51
N GLY A 81 16.78 -7.61 13.22
CA GLY A 81 15.77 -8.56 12.73
C GLY A 81 14.39 -7.88 12.66
N THR A 82 13.55 -8.34 11.75
CA THR A 82 12.18 -7.83 11.60
C THR A 82 11.43 -7.94 12.93
N PRO A 83 10.94 -6.82 13.51
CA PRO A 83 10.17 -6.85 14.74
C PRO A 83 8.96 -7.78 14.61
N ARG A 84 8.75 -8.67 15.60
CA ARG A 84 7.63 -9.62 15.60
C ARG A 84 6.27 -8.95 15.48
N VAL A 85 6.12 -7.75 16.02
CA VAL A 85 4.88 -6.99 15.94
C VAL A 85 4.50 -6.65 14.50
N PHE A 86 5.45 -6.54 13.56
CA PHE A 86 5.13 -6.24 12.16
C PHE A 86 4.34 -7.37 11.51
N ALA A 87 4.67 -8.62 11.79
CA ALA A 87 3.92 -9.76 11.26
C ALA A 87 2.50 -9.87 11.85
N ALA A 88 2.27 -9.31 13.05
CA ALA A 88 0.98 -9.35 13.70
C ALA A 88 -0.02 -8.32 13.12
N ILE A 89 0.45 -7.32 12.38
CA ILE A 89 -0.39 -6.24 11.83
C ILE A 89 -1.39 -6.79 10.82
N ASP A 90 -0.92 -7.65 9.92
CA ASP A 90 -1.75 -8.22 8.85
C ASP A 90 -2.61 -9.40 9.33
N GLN A 91 -2.40 -9.86 10.56
CA GLN A 91 -3.15 -10.98 11.16
C GLN A 91 -4.21 -10.50 12.17
N ALA A 92 -4.25 -9.21 12.47
CA ALA A 92 -5.15 -8.66 13.47
C ALA A 92 -6.56 -8.45 12.90
N GLY A 93 -7.41 -9.47 13.03
CA GLY A 93 -8.82 -9.41 12.57
C GLY A 93 -9.83 -9.01 13.65
N SER A 94 -9.44 -9.05 14.93
CA SER A 94 -10.32 -8.66 16.05
C SER A 94 -9.86 -7.37 16.73
N GLU A 95 -10.80 -6.62 17.31
CA GLU A 95 -10.48 -5.38 18.04
C GLU A 95 -9.44 -5.62 19.16
N THR A 96 -9.52 -6.76 19.85
CA THR A 96 -8.54 -7.13 20.88
C THR A 96 -7.14 -7.35 20.31
N GLN A 97 -7.02 -7.97 19.12
CA GLN A 97 -5.73 -8.13 18.46
C GLN A 97 -5.20 -6.79 17.98
N VAL A 98 -6.04 -5.94 17.39
CA VAL A 98 -5.65 -4.60 16.93
C VAL A 98 -5.11 -3.75 18.08
N ARG A 99 -5.77 -3.75 19.24
CA ARG A 99 -5.27 -3.07 20.45
C ARG A 99 -3.92 -3.62 20.90
N ALA A 100 -3.75 -4.95 20.91
CA ALA A 100 -2.48 -5.58 21.28
C ALA A 100 -1.34 -5.22 20.30
N VAL A 101 -1.65 -5.06 19.01
CA VAL A 101 -0.70 -4.60 17.99
C VAL A 101 -0.32 -3.14 18.22
N HIS A 102 -1.28 -2.25 18.50
CA HIS A 102 -0.99 -0.85 18.90
C HIS A 102 -0.03 -0.79 20.10
N ASP A 103 -0.33 -1.53 21.16
CA ASP A 103 0.53 -1.60 22.36
C ASP A 103 1.93 -2.18 22.06
N GLY A 104 2.01 -3.12 21.11
CA GLY A 104 3.25 -3.68 20.62
C GLY A 104 4.09 -2.65 19.86
N LEU A 105 3.45 -1.90 18.97
CA LEU A 105 4.07 -0.82 18.20
C LEU A 105 4.53 0.32 19.11
N ASP A 106 3.73 0.71 20.09
CA ASP A 106 4.09 1.76 21.05
C ASP A 106 5.31 1.41 21.88
N ARG A 107 5.38 0.17 22.38
CA ARG A 107 6.57 -0.31 23.09
C ARG A 107 7.80 -0.35 22.18
N LEU A 108 7.64 -0.77 20.93
CA LEU A 108 8.73 -0.78 19.95
C LEU A 108 9.21 0.65 19.67
N ILE A 109 8.31 1.56 19.29
CA ILE A 109 8.61 2.97 18.99
C ILE A 109 9.30 3.63 20.19
N LEU A 110 8.78 3.43 21.41
CA LEU A 110 9.38 3.98 22.62
C LEU A 110 10.81 3.45 22.84
N SER A 111 11.03 2.16 22.63
CA SER A 111 12.37 1.55 22.76
C SER A 111 13.35 2.03 21.70
N LEU A 112 12.87 2.36 20.49
CA LEU A 112 13.69 2.81 19.37
C LEU A 112 13.91 4.33 19.32
N LYS A 113 13.12 5.10 20.07
CA LYS A 113 13.17 6.57 20.09
C LYS A 113 14.57 7.17 20.25
N PRO A 114 15.45 6.66 21.14
CA PRO A 114 16.82 7.19 21.26
C PRO A 114 17.68 6.96 20.01
N PHE A 115 17.31 6.00 19.16
CA PHE A 115 18.07 5.54 18.00
C PHE A 115 17.46 6.01 16.67
N ARG A 116 16.45 6.89 16.71
CA ARG A 116 15.79 7.44 15.53
C ARG A 116 16.78 8.11 14.57
N GLY A 117 16.58 7.90 13.27
CA GLY A 117 17.43 8.44 12.21
C GLY A 117 18.78 7.72 12.02
N LEU A 118 19.07 6.67 12.79
CA LEU A 118 20.22 5.81 12.50
C LEU A 118 19.88 4.84 11.36
N PRO A 119 20.83 4.57 10.44
CA PRO A 119 20.56 3.75 9.26
C PRO A 119 20.20 2.31 9.65
N GLY A 120 19.03 1.86 9.20
CA GLY A 120 18.52 0.51 9.44
C GLY A 120 17.80 0.30 10.77
N ILE A 121 17.53 1.37 11.53
CA ILE A 121 16.58 1.33 12.65
C ILE A 121 15.14 1.49 12.13
N PRO A 122 14.25 0.50 12.29
CA PRO A 122 12.92 0.50 11.68
C PRO A 122 11.90 1.27 12.54
N MET A 123 12.28 2.43 13.07
CA MET A 123 11.37 3.25 13.87
C MET A 123 10.34 3.96 12.98
N ASP A 124 10.78 4.57 11.88
CA ASP A 124 9.86 5.23 10.94
C ASP A 124 8.96 4.22 10.23
N GLU A 125 9.47 3.00 9.97
CA GLU A 125 8.63 1.90 9.51
C GLU A 125 7.58 1.50 10.55
N ALA A 126 7.93 1.42 11.83
CA ALA A 126 6.97 1.15 12.89
C ALA A 126 5.89 2.25 12.99
N ILE A 127 6.27 3.52 12.85
CA ILE A 127 5.33 4.66 12.85
C ILE A 127 4.43 4.62 11.60
N LEU A 128 5.00 4.34 10.42
CA LEU A 128 4.24 4.21 9.17
C LEU A 128 3.18 3.12 9.31
N ARG A 129 3.60 1.95 9.80
CA ARG A 129 2.72 0.81 10.06
C ARG A 129 1.66 1.11 11.12
N LYS A 130 1.98 1.89 12.15
CA LYS A 130 0.98 2.37 13.12
C LYS A 130 -0.05 3.29 12.46
N GLY A 131 0.40 4.19 11.58
CA GLY A 131 -0.49 5.02 10.78
C GLY A 131 -1.42 4.20 9.89
N GLN A 132 -0.90 3.15 9.25
CA GLN A 132 -1.69 2.21 8.44
C GLN A 132 -2.75 1.49 9.29
N LEU A 133 -2.39 1.08 10.50
CA LEU A 133 -3.34 0.44 11.41
C LEU A 133 -4.48 1.39 11.81
N TYR A 134 -4.18 2.67 12.09
CA TYR A 134 -5.23 3.67 12.31
C TYR A 134 -6.11 3.89 11.07
N ALA A 135 -5.51 3.91 9.89
CA ALA A 135 -6.24 4.06 8.63
C ALA A 135 -7.21 2.89 8.40
N ARG A 136 -6.79 1.64 8.63
CA ARG A 136 -7.70 0.45 8.56
C ARG A 136 -8.89 0.57 9.51
N GLN A 137 -8.73 1.26 10.64
CA GLN A 137 -9.83 1.49 11.60
C GLN A 137 -10.71 2.71 11.26
N GLY A 138 -10.46 3.40 10.14
CA GLY A 138 -11.14 4.65 9.79
C GLY A 138 -10.74 5.85 10.67
N LEU A 139 -9.67 5.73 11.48
CA LEU A 139 -9.17 6.77 12.36
C LEU A 139 -8.21 7.70 11.60
N TRP A 140 -8.73 8.35 10.57
CA TRP A 140 -7.95 9.11 9.58
C TRP A 140 -7.06 10.19 10.21
N ARG A 141 -7.60 10.96 11.19
CA ARG A 141 -6.84 12.03 11.86
C ARG A 141 -5.64 11.50 12.65
N ASP A 142 -5.78 10.33 13.27
CA ASP A 142 -4.68 9.71 14.01
C ASP A 142 -3.64 9.11 13.07
N ALA A 143 -4.08 8.54 11.95
CA ALA A 143 -3.21 8.09 10.86
C ALA A 143 -2.36 9.24 10.29
N ILE A 144 -2.99 10.37 9.93
CA ILE A 144 -2.31 11.58 9.45
C ILE A 144 -1.25 12.03 10.45
N ARG A 145 -1.55 12.03 11.76
CA ARG A 145 -0.57 12.40 12.79
C ARG A 145 0.69 11.53 12.76
N GLN A 146 0.54 10.22 12.54
CA GLN A 146 1.70 9.33 12.43
C GLN A 146 2.51 9.61 11.17
N TYR A 147 1.84 9.79 10.03
CA TYR A 147 2.52 10.08 8.77
C TYR A 147 3.25 11.42 8.81
N GLU A 148 2.61 12.46 9.34
CA GLU A 148 3.24 13.77 9.54
C GLU A 148 4.44 13.73 10.49
N ASP A 149 4.43 12.85 11.50
CA ASP A 149 5.58 12.68 12.38
C ASP A 149 6.82 12.22 11.60
N ILE A 150 6.66 11.33 10.61
CA ILE A 150 7.74 10.92 9.70
C ILE A 150 8.18 12.09 8.81
N LEU A 151 7.23 12.80 8.21
CA LEU A 151 7.52 13.91 7.28
C LEU A 151 8.21 15.10 7.97
N LYS A 152 7.96 15.32 9.26
CA LYS A 152 8.60 16.40 10.05
C LYS A 152 10.06 16.12 10.40
N GLN A 153 10.55 14.90 10.17
CA GLN A 153 11.94 14.56 10.47
C GLN A 153 12.91 15.22 9.48
N SER A 154 14.02 15.75 10.01
CA SER A 154 15.03 16.46 9.23
C SER A 154 15.95 15.54 8.43
N TYR A 155 16.02 14.25 8.77
CA TYR A 155 16.80 13.26 8.05
C TYR A 155 15.96 12.57 6.97
N GLU A 156 16.59 12.08 5.92
CA GLU A 156 15.92 11.30 4.88
C GLU A 156 15.74 9.84 5.32
N CYS A 157 14.58 9.26 5.00
CA CYS A 157 14.30 7.85 5.20
C CYS A 157 13.37 7.32 4.10
N GLU A 158 13.46 6.01 3.84
CA GLU A 158 12.71 5.32 2.79
C GLU A 158 11.18 5.43 2.98
N GLN A 159 10.72 5.73 4.20
CA GLN A 159 9.30 5.81 4.52
C GLN A 159 8.66 7.18 4.20
N LYS A 160 9.44 8.22 3.86
CA LYS A 160 8.89 9.57 3.64
C LYS A 160 7.91 9.63 2.47
N ASP A 161 8.23 9.02 1.33
CA ASP A 161 7.36 9.06 0.15
C ASP A 161 6.04 8.31 0.42
N ALA A 162 6.14 7.09 0.97
CA ALA A 162 4.96 6.33 1.37
C ALA A 162 4.12 7.05 2.44
N ALA A 163 4.76 7.69 3.43
CA ALA A 163 4.07 8.49 4.44
C ALA A 163 3.35 9.69 3.82
N ARG A 164 3.97 10.37 2.84
CA ARG A 164 3.37 11.49 2.13
C ARG A 164 2.11 11.08 1.39
N LEU A 165 2.19 10.00 0.60
CA LEU A 165 1.03 9.48 -0.15
C LEU A 165 -0.10 9.08 0.80
N ARG A 166 0.23 8.34 1.87
CA ARG A 166 -0.76 7.89 2.85
C ARG A 166 -1.35 9.02 3.69
N ALA A 167 -0.60 10.09 3.95
CA ALA A 167 -1.14 11.32 4.56
C ALA A 167 -2.16 11.99 3.63
N GLY A 168 -1.86 12.04 2.33
CA GLY A 168 -2.77 12.55 1.31
C GLY A 168 -4.07 11.76 1.22
N ILE A 169 -3.96 10.44 1.06
CA ILE A 169 -5.10 9.51 1.04
C ILE A 169 -5.95 9.66 2.31
N ALA A 170 -5.32 9.62 3.49
CA ALA A 170 -6.04 9.76 4.75
C ALA A 170 -6.70 11.15 4.92
N SER A 171 -6.13 12.20 4.32
CA SER A 171 -6.72 13.56 4.36
C SER A 171 -7.97 13.65 3.49
N GLU A 172 -7.95 13.03 2.31
CA GLU A 172 -9.12 12.94 1.43
C GLU A 172 -10.24 12.17 2.12
N LEU A 173 -9.93 10.99 2.68
CA LEU A 173 -10.89 10.17 3.42
C LEU A 173 -11.41 10.84 4.70
N ALA A 174 -10.65 11.79 5.27
CA ALA A 174 -11.09 12.63 6.38
C ALA A 174 -12.00 13.79 5.95
N GLY A 175 -12.23 13.99 4.66
CA GLY A 175 -13.01 15.08 4.09
C GLY A 175 -12.25 16.42 3.99
N ASP A 176 -10.92 16.39 3.94
CA ASP A 176 -10.08 17.58 3.75
C ASP A 176 -9.33 17.50 2.40
N PRO A 177 -10.00 17.84 1.28
CA PRO A 177 -9.41 17.77 -0.05
C PRO A 177 -8.22 18.72 -0.23
N LYS A 178 -8.22 19.89 0.42
CA LYS A 178 -7.10 20.84 0.39
C LYS A 178 -5.84 20.25 1.01
N ALA A 179 -5.99 19.62 2.18
CA ALA A 179 -4.87 18.93 2.81
C ALA A 179 -4.40 17.73 1.97
N ALA A 180 -5.33 16.99 1.34
CA ALA A 180 -4.97 15.89 0.45
C ALA A 180 -4.09 16.35 -0.72
N LEU A 181 -4.47 17.42 -1.41
CA LEU A 181 -3.71 17.96 -2.55
C LEU A 181 -2.33 18.46 -2.15
N LYS A 182 -2.19 19.09 -0.97
CA LYS A 182 -0.88 19.49 -0.43
C LYS A 182 0.11 18.31 -0.39
N TYR A 183 -0.39 17.11 -0.07
CA TYR A 183 0.43 15.91 -0.05
C TYR A 183 0.58 15.27 -1.44
N LEU A 184 -0.48 15.20 -2.26
CA LEU A 184 -0.53 14.36 -3.47
C LEU A 184 -0.14 15.05 -4.79
N GLU A 185 -0.34 16.37 -4.94
CA GLU A 185 -0.26 17.05 -6.24
C GLU A 185 1.10 16.88 -6.94
N ASN A 186 2.19 16.83 -6.16
CA ASN A 186 3.55 16.65 -6.66
C ASN A 186 4.27 15.48 -5.96
N ALA A 187 3.50 14.49 -5.49
CA ALA A 187 4.10 13.31 -4.89
C ALA A 187 4.70 12.40 -5.96
N VAL A 188 5.83 11.77 -5.64
CA VAL A 188 6.39 10.69 -6.45
C VAL A 188 5.49 9.47 -6.24
N LEU A 189 4.93 8.95 -7.33
CA LEU A 189 4.06 7.77 -7.28
C LEU A 189 4.93 6.50 -7.35
N PRO A 190 4.64 5.47 -6.54
CA PRO A 190 5.44 4.26 -6.49
C PRO A 190 5.00 3.31 -7.61
N GLU A 191 5.78 3.18 -8.68
CA GLU A 191 5.43 2.30 -9.80
C GLU A 191 5.47 0.81 -9.41
N ASP A 192 6.26 0.44 -8.40
CA ASP A 192 6.39 -0.94 -7.91
C ASP A 192 5.27 -1.36 -6.93
N ASP A 193 4.42 -0.42 -6.50
CA ASP A 193 3.29 -0.66 -5.58
C ASP A 193 2.00 -0.14 -6.23
N GLU A 194 1.45 -0.94 -7.15
CA GLU A 194 0.30 -0.58 -7.95
C GLU A 194 -0.95 -0.26 -7.10
N GLU A 195 -1.14 -0.93 -5.96
CA GLU A 195 -2.27 -0.67 -5.06
C GLU A 195 -2.15 0.71 -4.40
N LEU A 196 -0.97 1.06 -3.88
CA LEU A 196 -0.74 2.38 -3.30
C LEU A 196 -0.81 3.48 -4.35
N LEU A 197 -0.22 3.26 -5.53
CA LEU A 197 -0.31 4.17 -6.67
C LEU A 197 -1.77 4.40 -7.05
N SER A 198 -2.53 3.33 -7.19
CA SER A 198 -3.93 3.36 -7.58
C SER A 198 -4.78 4.13 -6.59
N THR A 199 -4.60 3.84 -5.29
CA THR A 199 -5.30 4.55 -4.21
C THR A 199 -4.92 6.02 -4.15
N ALA A 200 -3.64 6.35 -4.34
CA ALA A 200 -3.15 7.73 -4.31
C ALA A 200 -3.69 8.57 -5.47
N LEU A 201 -3.69 8.02 -6.69
CA LEU A 201 -4.26 8.70 -7.87
C LEU A 201 -5.77 8.92 -7.70
N PHE A 202 -6.51 7.90 -7.25
CA PHE A 202 -7.95 8.03 -7.05
C PHE A 202 -8.28 9.07 -5.98
N SER A 203 -7.54 9.07 -4.86
CA SER A 203 -7.70 10.06 -3.80
C SER A 203 -7.33 11.48 -4.27
N ARG A 204 -6.30 11.61 -5.11
CA ARG A 204 -5.94 12.90 -5.70
C ARG A 204 -7.04 13.41 -6.63
N ALA A 205 -7.58 12.55 -7.47
CA ALA A 205 -8.68 12.86 -8.37
C ALA A 205 -9.94 13.31 -7.62
N ASN A 206 -10.33 12.59 -6.55
CA ASN A 206 -11.44 12.98 -5.67
C ASN A 206 -11.22 14.39 -5.09
N ALA A 207 -10.01 14.65 -4.59
CA ALA A 207 -9.66 15.94 -4.00
C ALA A 207 -9.64 17.07 -5.05
N LEU A 208 -9.17 16.81 -6.27
CA LEU A 208 -9.19 17.74 -7.40
C LEU A 208 -10.62 18.09 -7.80
N ALA A 209 -11.48 17.07 -7.99
CA ALA A 209 -12.89 17.28 -8.33
C ALA A 209 -13.61 18.10 -7.25
N THR A 210 -13.40 17.78 -5.97
CA THR A 210 -14.01 18.51 -4.86
C THR A 210 -13.55 19.97 -4.78
N GLU A 211 -12.32 20.27 -5.20
CA GLU A 211 -11.78 21.63 -5.27
C GLU A 211 -12.12 22.37 -6.58
N GLY A 212 -13.04 21.83 -7.39
CA GLY A 212 -13.51 22.46 -8.62
C GLY A 212 -12.48 22.40 -9.76
N ARG A 213 -11.66 21.34 -9.79
CA ARG A 213 -10.70 21.04 -10.86
C ARG A 213 -11.06 19.71 -11.57
N PRO A 214 -12.25 19.61 -12.17
CA PRO A 214 -12.75 18.36 -12.77
C PRO A 214 -11.90 17.88 -13.96
N GLU A 215 -11.30 18.79 -14.73
CA GLU A 215 -10.41 18.42 -15.86
C GLU A 215 -9.15 17.69 -15.37
N ASP A 216 -8.50 18.20 -14.32
CA ASP A 216 -7.34 17.55 -13.71
C ASP A 216 -7.72 16.22 -13.06
N ALA A 217 -8.91 16.15 -12.43
CA ALA A 217 -9.42 14.92 -11.84
C ALA A 217 -9.65 13.83 -12.89
N LEU A 218 -10.20 14.19 -14.06
CA LEU A 218 -10.39 13.28 -15.19
C LEU A 218 -9.08 12.64 -15.64
N LEU A 219 -7.99 13.41 -15.71
CA LEU A 219 -6.68 12.87 -16.10
C LEU A 219 -6.24 11.75 -15.15
N ASP A 220 -6.48 11.90 -13.85
CA ASP A 220 -6.13 10.88 -12.87
C ASP A 220 -7.06 9.67 -12.89
N TYR A 221 -8.38 9.87 -12.97
CA TYR A 221 -9.32 8.75 -13.09
C TYR A 221 -9.08 7.95 -14.36
N LEU A 222 -8.95 8.61 -15.52
CA LEU A 222 -8.75 7.94 -16.80
C LEU A 222 -7.38 7.27 -16.88
N ARG A 223 -6.36 7.81 -16.20
CA ARG A 223 -5.07 7.10 -16.06
C ARG A 223 -5.25 5.74 -15.38
N LEU A 224 -6.09 5.66 -14.35
CA LEU A 224 -6.39 4.38 -13.68
C LEU A 224 -7.12 3.41 -14.61
N VAL A 225 -8.11 3.90 -15.35
CA VAL A 225 -8.87 3.11 -16.33
C VAL A 225 -7.97 2.54 -17.42
N VAL A 226 -7.05 3.35 -17.96
CA VAL A 226 -6.22 2.95 -19.11
C VAL A 226 -5.03 2.08 -18.70
N PHE A 227 -4.33 2.45 -17.64
CA PHE A 227 -3.04 1.82 -17.30
C PHE A 227 -3.14 0.79 -16.18
N TYR A 228 -4.15 0.86 -15.32
CA TYR A 228 -4.29 -0.01 -14.16
C TYR A 228 -5.72 -0.59 -14.01
N PRO A 229 -6.45 -0.96 -15.09
CA PRO A 229 -7.89 -1.24 -15.02
C PRO A 229 -8.30 -2.31 -14.01
N PHE A 230 -7.47 -3.33 -13.83
CA PHE A 230 -7.78 -4.50 -13.00
C PHE A 230 -7.35 -4.35 -11.53
N VAL A 231 -6.61 -3.30 -11.19
CA VAL A 231 -6.21 -3.02 -9.79
C VAL A 231 -7.39 -2.37 -9.08
N GLN A 232 -7.83 -2.92 -7.95
CA GLN A 232 -8.92 -2.34 -7.13
C GLN A 232 -10.19 -1.96 -7.93
N ASN A 233 -10.52 -2.71 -8.99
CA ASN A 233 -11.65 -2.41 -9.88
C ASN A 233 -11.61 -0.98 -10.49
N ASN A 234 -10.41 -0.53 -10.84
CA ASN A 234 -10.13 0.81 -11.35
C ASN A 234 -10.94 1.21 -12.57
N GLU A 235 -11.17 0.29 -13.50
CA GLU A 235 -11.99 0.59 -14.68
C GLU A 235 -13.37 1.09 -14.23
N LEU A 236 -14.09 0.29 -13.43
CA LEU A 236 -15.44 0.59 -13.03
C LEU A 236 -15.53 1.83 -12.13
N ARG A 237 -14.72 1.90 -11.06
CA ARG A 237 -14.74 3.03 -10.13
C ARG A 237 -14.24 4.32 -10.76
N GLY A 238 -13.27 4.22 -11.68
CA GLY A 238 -12.69 5.36 -12.39
C GLY A 238 -13.67 5.96 -13.39
N LEU A 239 -14.33 5.11 -14.20
CA LEU A 239 -15.36 5.56 -15.14
C LEU A 239 -16.58 6.15 -14.42
N GLU A 240 -17.00 5.55 -13.31
CA GLU A 240 -18.08 6.12 -12.49
C GLU A 240 -17.72 7.52 -11.97
N ALA A 241 -16.51 7.68 -11.41
CA ALA A 241 -16.09 8.98 -10.88
C ALA A 241 -15.91 10.02 -11.99
N ALA A 242 -15.42 9.61 -13.16
CA ALA A 242 -15.26 10.46 -14.34
C ALA A 242 -16.59 11.05 -14.84
N VAL A 243 -17.69 10.29 -14.73
CA VAL A 243 -19.04 10.74 -15.13
C VAL A 243 -19.48 12.00 -14.37
N ALA A 244 -19.15 12.13 -13.08
CA ALA A 244 -19.43 13.35 -12.33
C ALA A 244 -18.61 14.56 -12.85
N CYS A 245 -17.34 14.34 -13.22
CA CYS A 245 -16.51 15.39 -13.79
C CYS A 245 -17.01 15.83 -15.17
N TYR A 246 -17.48 14.90 -16.01
CA TYR A 246 -18.09 15.24 -17.31
C TYR A 246 -19.31 16.13 -17.17
N VAL A 247 -20.16 15.88 -16.17
CA VAL A 247 -21.29 16.77 -15.87
C VAL A 247 -20.80 18.18 -15.49
N GLU A 248 -19.79 18.28 -14.63
CA GLU A 248 -19.28 19.57 -14.16
C GLU A 248 -18.71 20.43 -15.31
N ILE A 249 -17.98 19.81 -16.24
CA ILE A 249 -17.44 20.49 -17.42
C ILE A 249 -18.43 20.55 -18.60
N LYS A 250 -19.63 19.98 -18.44
CA LYS A 250 -20.68 19.89 -19.47
C LYS A 250 -20.24 19.15 -20.75
N ASP A 251 -19.38 18.15 -20.60
CA ASP A 251 -19.04 17.22 -21.67
C ASP A 251 -20.09 16.10 -21.76
N TRP A 252 -21.23 16.45 -22.35
CA TRP A 252 -22.39 15.58 -22.48
C TRP A 252 -22.13 14.37 -23.37
N GLU A 253 -21.27 14.50 -24.38
CA GLU A 253 -20.93 13.40 -25.28
C GLU A 253 -20.13 12.32 -24.54
N SER A 254 -19.09 12.71 -23.81
CA SER A 254 -18.29 11.77 -23.01
C SER A 254 -19.10 11.16 -21.87
N LEU A 255 -19.97 11.94 -21.22
CA LEU A 255 -20.93 11.44 -20.25
C LEU A 255 -21.79 10.31 -20.84
N HIS A 256 -22.45 10.57 -21.96
CA HIS A 256 -23.33 9.60 -22.61
C HIS A 256 -22.58 8.32 -23.00
N LYS A 257 -21.45 8.46 -23.72
CA LYS A 257 -20.65 7.31 -24.16
C LYS A 257 -20.16 6.46 -23.00
N THR A 258 -19.69 7.09 -21.92
CA THR A 258 -19.19 6.38 -20.73
C THR A 258 -20.31 5.59 -20.05
N VAL A 259 -21.49 6.18 -19.90
CA VAL A 259 -22.64 5.49 -19.30
C VAL A 259 -23.14 4.34 -20.18
N GLN A 260 -23.16 4.50 -21.50
CA GLN A 260 -23.52 3.41 -22.43
C GLN A 260 -22.51 2.27 -22.35
N TRP A 261 -21.21 2.58 -22.33
CA TRP A 261 -20.16 1.59 -22.12
C TRP A 261 -20.36 0.81 -20.81
N LEU A 262 -20.59 1.51 -19.69
CA LEU A 262 -20.86 0.90 -18.40
C LEU A 262 -22.11 0.00 -18.42
N ARG A 263 -23.18 0.41 -19.12
CA ARG A 263 -24.40 -0.40 -19.27
C ARG A 263 -24.16 -1.66 -20.12
N GLN A 264 -23.29 -1.58 -21.11
CA GLN A 264 -22.95 -2.70 -21.99
C GLN A 264 -22.06 -3.73 -21.28
N GLU A 265 -20.95 -3.28 -20.70
CA GLU A 265 -19.93 -4.16 -20.14
C GLU A 265 -20.25 -4.59 -18.69
N TYR A 266 -20.93 -3.73 -17.93
CA TYR A 266 -21.19 -3.92 -16.50
C TYR A 266 -22.66 -3.65 -16.12
N PRO A 267 -23.65 -4.30 -16.77
CA PRO A 267 -25.08 -3.95 -16.64
C PRO A 267 -25.61 -4.02 -15.20
N ASP A 268 -25.13 -4.98 -14.41
CA ASP A 268 -25.63 -5.23 -13.06
C ASP A 268 -24.90 -4.45 -11.95
N ALA A 269 -23.76 -3.84 -12.29
CA ALA A 269 -22.91 -3.15 -11.33
C ALA A 269 -23.59 -1.94 -10.69
N ARG A 270 -23.26 -1.70 -9.41
CA ARG A 270 -23.82 -0.58 -8.65
C ARG A 270 -23.40 0.77 -9.24
N GLU A 271 -22.16 0.85 -9.66
CA GLU A 271 -21.50 1.98 -10.30
C GLU A 271 -22.22 2.36 -11.60
N THR A 272 -22.54 1.37 -12.44
CA THR A 272 -23.32 1.56 -13.66
C THR A 272 -24.70 2.17 -13.37
N LYS A 273 -25.39 1.70 -12.33
CA LYS A 273 -26.70 2.24 -11.92
C LYS A 273 -26.57 3.68 -11.44
N ARG A 274 -25.53 4.01 -10.66
CA ARG A 274 -25.26 5.38 -10.18
C ARG A 274 -24.92 6.33 -11.34
N ALA A 275 -24.03 5.93 -12.24
CA ALA A 275 -23.67 6.68 -13.43
C ALA A 275 -24.89 6.91 -14.35
N GLY A 276 -25.73 5.87 -14.53
CA GLY A 276 -27.00 5.97 -15.24
C GLY A 276 -27.97 6.97 -14.61
N GLY A 277 -28.10 6.95 -13.28
CA GLY A 277 -28.93 7.93 -12.56
C GLY A 277 -28.43 9.37 -12.72
N LEU A 278 -27.11 9.58 -12.76
CA LEU A 278 -26.52 10.90 -13.01
C LEU A 278 -26.86 11.40 -14.42
N LEU A 279 -26.75 10.55 -15.44
CA LEU A 279 -27.11 10.90 -16.82
C LEU A 279 -28.59 11.26 -16.95
N GLU A 280 -29.49 10.47 -16.36
CA GLU A 280 -30.93 10.79 -16.40
C GLU A 280 -31.24 12.11 -15.69
N GLY A 281 -30.51 12.44 -14.62
CA GLY A 281 -30.64 13.72 -13.90
C GLY A 281 -30.30 14.95 -14.73
N HIS A 282 -29.50 14.80 -15.80
CA HIS A 282 -29.05 15.91 -16.67
C HIS A 282 -29.58 15.81 -18.11
N ARG A 283 -30.53 14.91 -18.38
CA ARG A 283 -31.11 14.69 -19.72
C ARG A 283 -31.60 15.98 -20.39
N GLU A 284 -32.35 16.82 -19.67
CA GLU A 284 -32.88 18.08 -20.21
C GLU A 284 -31.76 19.06 -20.62
N GLU A 285 -30.67 19.11 -19.85
CA GLU A 285 -29.51 19.96 -20.19
C GLU A 285 -28.77 19.44 -21.43
N MET A 286 -28.67 18.12 -21.58
CA MET A 286 -28.05 17.48 -22.74
C MET A 286 -28.85 17.75 -24.01
N GLU A 287 -30.18 17.62 -23.96
CA GLU A 287 -31.09 17.95 -25.07
C GLU A 287 -31.01 19.42 -25.44
N ALA A 288 -31.02 20.32 -24.44
CA ALA A 288 -30.87 21.76 -24.65
C ALA A 288 -29.52 22.12 -25.29
N ALA A 289 -28.46 21.37 -24.98
CA ALA A 289 -27.15 21.53 -25.61
C ALA A 289 -27.06 20.92 -27.02
N GLY A 290 -28.12 20.30 -27.53
CA GLY A 290 -28.16 19.66 -28.84
C GLY A 290 -27.42 18.31 -28.89
N THR A 291 -27.18 17.69 -27.75
CA THR A 291 -26.57 16.36 -27.68
C THR A 291 -27.59 15.33 -28.10
N VAL A 292 -27.31 14.61 -29.20
CA VAL A 292 -28.19 13.53 -29.66
C VAL A 292 -28.02 12.33 -28.73
N LEU A 293 -29.03 12.10 -27.88
CA LEU A 293 -29.16 10.88 -27.09
C LEU A 293 -29.68 9.80 -28.04
N ASP A 294 -28.77 9.00 -28.60
CA ASP A 294 -29.17 7.86 -29.42
C ASP A 294 -29.67 6.75 -28.49
N GLU A 295 -30.97 6.79 -28.14
CA GLU A 295 -31.59 5.83 -27.21
C GLU A 295 -31.81 4.44 -27.83
N GLY A 296 -31.35 4.21 -29.05
CA GLY A 296 -31.78 3.10 -29.88
C GLY A 296 -30.68 2.46 -30.72
N ALA A 297 -29.59 2.01 -30.10
CA ALA A 297 -28.79 0.91 -30.66
C ALA A 297 -28.98 -0.36 -29.81
N ALA A 298 -30.23 -0.78 -29.67
CA ALA A 298 -30.50 -2.19 -29.44
C ALA A 298 -29.89 -2.98 -30.61
N ALA A 299 -29.06 -3.96 -30.26
CA ALA A 299 -28.61 -5.10 -31.07
C ALA A 299 -28.86 -4.96 -32.59
N VAL A 300 -27.80 -4.70 -33.35
CA VAL A 300 -27.82 -5.00 -34.78
C VAL A 300 -27.94 -6.52 -34.91
N GLU A 301 -29.17 -6.97 -35.18
CA GLU A 301 -29.46 -8.31 -35.68
C GLU A 301 -28.71 -8.53 -37.00
N GLY A 302 -27.82 -9.53 -36.97
CA GLY A 302 -27.53 -10.52 -37.99
C GLY A 302 -27.49 -10.14 -39.48
N GLU A 303 -26.36 -10.47 -40.12
CA GLU A 303 -26.35 -11.26 -41.36
C GLU A 303 -24.97 -11.97 -41.52
N PRO A 304 -24.86 -13.06 -42.32
CA PRO A 304 -24.57 -14.38 -41.80
C PRO A 304 -23.14 -14.89 -42.03
N ALA A 305 -22.88 -16.04 -41.42
CA ALA A 305 -21.69 -16.86 -41.43
C ALA A 305 -20.85 -16.86 -42.73
N ALA A 306 -19.55 -16.62 -42.57
CA ALA A 306 -18.52 -17.27 -43.35
C ALA A 306 -17.60 -18.05 -42.40
N GLU A 307 -17.69 -19.36 -42.54
CA GLU A 307 -16.98 -20.43 -41.86
C GLU A 307 -15.51 -20.43 -42.28
N GLU A 308 -14.58 -20.23 -41.33
CA GLU A 308 -13.25 -20.83 -41.41
C GLU A 308 -12.67 -21.04 -40.00
N ALA A 309 -12.40 -22.31 -39.68
CA ALA A 309 -12.01 -22.78 -38.37
C ALA A 309 -10.49 -22.95 -38.25
N ALA A 310 -9.89 -22.49 -37.14
CA ALA A 310 -8.67 -23.03 -36.54
C ALA A 310 -8.46 -22.46 -35.10
N PRO A 311 -7.67 -23.11 -34.21
CA PRO A 311 -8.18 -23.47 -32.88
C PRO A 311 -7.53 -22.72 -31.70
N GLY A 312 -8.34 -22.55 -30.65
CA GLY A 312 -7.97 -22.88 -29.27
C GLY A 312 -7.06 -21.90 -28.51
N THR A 313 -7.67 -20.87 -27.92
CA THR A 313 -7.15 -20.22 -26.71
C THR A 313 -8.26 -20.24 -25.65
N PRO A 314 -8.01 -20.75 -24.43
CA PRO A 314 -9.05 -20.77 -23.41
C PRO A 314 -9.39 -19.35 -22.98
N ALA A 315 -10.69 -19.05 -22.95
CA ALA A 315 -11.21 -17.81 -22.38
C ALA A 315 -10.79 -17.69 -20.91
N PRO A 316 -10.30 -16.52 -20.45
CA PRO A 316 -10.11 -16.32 -19.02
C PRO A 316 -11.46 -16.33 -18.31
N ALA A 317 -11.51 -17.04 -17.19
CA ALA A 317 -12.69 -17.20 -16.37
C ALA A 317 -13.24 -15.83 -15.94
N ARG A 318 -14.56 -15.68 -16.05
CA ARG A 318 -15.32 -14.56 -15.48
C ARG A 318 -15.01 -14.50 -13.98
N ALA A 319 -14.58 -13.33 -13.52
CA ALA A 319 -14.47 -13.05 -12.10
C ALA A 319 -15.90 -12.80 -11.59
N ASP A 320 -16.39 -13.72 -10.77
CA ASP A 320 -17.63 -13.54 -10.03
C ASP A 320 -17.44 -12.39 -9.03
N THR A 321 -18.24 -11.33 -9.19
CA THR A 321 -18.21 -10.10 -8.39
C THR A 321 -19.00 -10.22 -7.08
N GLU A 322 -18.81 -11.31 -6.36
CA GLU A 322 -19.28 -11.43 -4.98
C GLU A 322 -18.06 -11.41 -4.04
N ASP A 323 -18.10 -10.49 -3.07
CA ASP A 323 -17.14 -10.26 -1.99
C ASP A 323 -15.88 -9.41 -2.30
N ILE A 324 -16.09 -8.12 -2.58
CA ILE A 324 -15.13 -7.09 -2.15
C ILE A 324 -15.50 -6.74 -0.69
N GLN A 325 -14.95 -7.50 0.26
CA GLN A 325 -14.84 -7.04 1.63
C GLN A 325 -13.73 -5.98 1.69
N VAL A 326 -14.07 -4.83 2.23
CA VAL A 326 -13.13 -3.76 2.55
C VAL A 326 -12.34 -4.20 3.78
N ASP A 327 -11.06 -4.56 3.58
CA ASP A 327 -10.05 -4.75 4.62
C ASP A 327 -8.97 -3.66 4.53
#